data_AF-A0A090QM77-F1
#
_entry.id   AF-A0A090QM77-F1
#
_cell.length_a   1.000
_cell.length_b   1.000
_cell.length_c   1.000
_cell.angle_alpha   90.00
_cell.angle_beta   90.00
_cell.angle_gamma   90.00
#
_symmetry.space_group_name_H-M   'P 1'
#
loop_
_entity.id
_entity.type
_entity.pdbx_description
1 polymer ?
#
loop_
_entity_poly.entity_id
_entity_poly.type
_entity_poly.pdbx_seq_one_letter_code
_entity_poly.pdbx_strand_id
1 'polypeptide(L)'
;MNEQESDKLAALLLRPNGMINPELVGQCASTLAQKAGFNVPATTTVLVSPQTTVSPQNPYSREKLCPVLGLYVEEDWHAACERVLALLTNEGMGHTFVIHTQNPEIVREFALEKPVFRMLVNTPAALGGIGATTNITPALTLGCGALGGGSSSDNVGPMNLLNIRKVGYGVRTIDELRQPAAPSFDAVPVDSAVSPATKSVSIFEDTRFTGVMPAPAAATLTSSQAPSQTQGDDRFTTAISSANDAINEAQVEQIIKQVMGRLAP
;
A
#
# COMPACT_ATOMS: atom_id res chain seq x y z
N MET A 1 20.72 13.11 -28.62
CA MET A 1 20.81 14.59 -28.70
C MET A 1 22.20 15.00 -28.28
N ASN A 2 22.76 16.06 -28.87
CA ASN A 2 23.94 16.70 -28.31
C ASN A 2 23.57 17.58 -27.10
N GLU A 3 24.56 18.14 -26.41
CA GLU A 3 24.37 18.94 -25.20
C GLU A 3 23.48 20.17 -25.46
N GLN A 4 23.72 20.90 -26.55
CA GLN A 4 22.94 22.11 -26.88
C GLN A 4 21.47 21.80 -27.19
N GLU A 5 21.19 20.72 -27.91
CA GLU A 5 19.82 20.24 -28.16
C GLU A 5 19.14 19.81 -26.87
N SER A 6 19.89 19.13 -25.99
CA SER A 6 19.40 18.72 -24.68
C SER A 6 19.03 19.93 -23.81
N ASP A 7 19.85 20.97 -23.77
CA ASP A 7 19.57 22.16 -22.96
C ASP A 7 18.33 22.92 -23.46
N LYS A 8 18.21 23.06 -24.78
CA LYS A 8 17.04 23.68 -25.40
C LYS A 8 15.75 22.94 -25.07
N LEU A 9 15.77 21.61 -25.11
CA LEU A 9 14.60 20.80 -24.76
C LEU A 9 14.32 20.85 -23.25
N ALA A 10 15.36 20.79 -22.41
CA ALA A 10 15.24 20.84 -20.95
C ALA A 10 14.50 22.09 -20.48
N ALA A 11 14.78 23.24 -21.10
CA ALA A 11 14.13 24.52 -20.81
C ALA A 11 12.60 24.50 -21.06
N LEU A 12 12.09 23.54 -21.84
CA LEU A 12 10.67 23.42 -22.16
C LEU A 12 9.96 22.32 -21.35
N LEU A 13 10.68 21.32 -20.85
CA LEU A 13 10.11 20.16 -20.15
C LEU A 13 9.37 20.55 -18.86
N LEU A 14 9.91 21.51 -18.12
CA LEU A 14 9.32 22.04 -16.90
C LEU A 14 8.97 23.51 -17.07
N ARG A 15 7.85 23.91 -16.48
CA ARG A 15 7.48 25.32 -16.35
C ARG A 15 8.38 26.01 -15.31
N PRO A 16 8.42 27.36 -15.27
CA PRO A 16 9.21 28.09 -14.27
C PRO A 16 8.87 27.76 -12.82
N ASN A 17 7.66 27.25 -12.56
CA ASN A 17 7.22 26.78 -11.24
C ASN A 17 7.66 25.33 -10.92
N GLY A 18 8.47 24.71 -11.77
CA GLY A 18 8.96 23.34 -11.62
C GLY A 18 7.96 22.24 -11.95
N MET A 19 6.74 22.56 -12.40
CA MET A 19 5.76 21.56 -12.81
C MET A 19 5.98 21.12 -14.26
N ILE A 20 5.53 19.91 -14.61
CA ILE A 20 5.51 19.42 -16.00
C ILE A 20 4.79 20.43 -16.90
N ASN A 21 5.34 20.63 -18.10
CA ASN A 21 4.72 21.44 -19.14
C ASN A 21 3.66 20.62 -19.91
N PRO A 22 2.35 20.91 -19.75
CA PRO A 22 1.28 20.13 -20.38
C PRO A 22 1.28 20.23 -21.90
N GLU A 23 1.86 21.28 -22.50
CA GLU A 23 1.93 21.42 -23.96
C GLU A 23 2.82 20.38 -24.64
N LEU A 24 3.71 19.74 -23.89
CA LEU A 24 4.63 18.72 -24.39
C LEU A 24 4.12 17.29 -24.17
N VAL A 25 3.12 17.12 -23.30
CA VAL A 25 2.59 15.80 -22.92
C VAL A 25 1.94 15.15 -24.15
N GLY A 26 2.31 13.89 -24.42
CA GLY A 26 1.77 13.10 -25.52
C GLY A 26 2.17 13.55 -26.94
N GLN A 27 3.04 14.55 -27.08
CA GLN A 27 3.53 15.01 -28.39
C GLN A 27 4.57 14.04 -28.97
N CYS A 28 4.70 13.99 -30.29
CA CYS A 28 5.72 13.15 -30.94
C CYS A 28 7.12 13.80 -30.86
N ALA A 29 8.16 12.96 -30.98
CA ALA A 29 9.56 13.39 -30.86
C ALA A 29 9.95 14.52 -31.83
N SER A 30 9.46 14.48 -33.07
CA SER A 30 9.72 15.53 -34.08
C SER A 30 9.09 16.88 -33.71
N THR A 31 7.85 16.87 -33.20
CA THR A 31 7.18 18.09 -32.71
C THR A 31 7.89 18.67 -31.50
N LEU A 32 8.36 17.83 -30.58
CA LEU A 32 9.14 18.29 -29.42
C LEU A 32 10.46 18.94 -29.85
N ALA A 33 11.21 18.31 -30.76
CA ALA A 33 12.44 18.87 -31.31
C ALA A 33 12.19 20.25 -31.96
N GLN A 34 11.15 20.34 -32.79
CA GLN A 34 10.78 21.59 -33.47
C GLN A 34 10.43 22.70 -32.46
N LYS A 35 9.65 22.38 -31.42
CA LYS A 35 9.35 23.31 -30.32
C LYS A 35 10.61 23.76 -29.58
N ALA A 36 11.59 22.87 -29.42
CA ALA A 36 12.89 23.17 -28.84
C ALA A 36 13.85 23.89 -29.79
N GLY A 37 13.45 24.17 -31.04
CA GLY A 37 14.27 24.93 -31.99
C GLY A 37 15.41 24.12 -32.62
N PHE A 38 15.21 22.81 -32.78
CA PHE A 38 16.07 21.95 -33.61
C PHE A 38 15.21 20.96 -34.42
N ASN A 39 15.84 20.25 -35.36
CA ASN A 39 15.12 19.30 -36.23
C ASN A 39 15.73 17.91 -36.09
N VAL A 40 14.88 16.90 -36.19
CA VAL A 40 15.25 15.49 -36.25
C VAL A 40 14.57 14.83 -37.46
N PRO A 41 15.07 13.69 -37.96
CA PRO A 41 14.39 12.93 -39.00
C PRO A 41 12.92 12.63 -38.65
N ALA A 42 12.04 12.64 -39.64
CA ALA A 42 10.61 12.36 -39.43
C ALA A 42 10.33 10.95 -38.88
N THR A 43 11.28 10.02 -39.04
CA THR A 43 11.21 8.65 -38.51
C THR A 43 11.64 8.54 -37.05
N THR A 44 12.10 9.62 -36.41
CA THR A 44 12.53 9.62 -35.01
C THR A 44 11.34 9.36 -34.09
N THR A 45 11.42 8.30 -33.30
CA THR A 45 10.35 7.88 -32.37
C THR A 45 10.58 8.36 -30.94
N VAL A 46 11.84 8.52 -30.52
CA VAL A 46 12.22 8.91 -29.16
C VAL A 46 13.44 9.84 -29.19
N LEU A 47 13.46 10.81 -28.28
CA LEU A 47 14.63 11.67 -28.04
C LEU A 47 15.36 11.17 -26.80
N VAL A 48 16.69 11.03 -26.88
CA VAL A 48 17.51 10.54 -25.77
C VAL A 48 18.57 11.58 -25.41
N SER A 49 18.62 11.93 -24.12
CA SER A 49 19.65 12.80 -23.55
C SER A 49 20.55 12.00 -22.59
N PRO A 50 21.87 11.94 -22.81
CA PRO A 50 22.83 11.43 -21.81
C PRO A 50 22.81 12.30 -20.55
N GLN A 51 22.78 11.68 -19.37
CA GLN A 51 22.65 12.35 -18.08
C GLN A 51 23.59 11.78 -17.03
N THR A 52 24.05 12.64 -16.12
CA THR A 52 24.98 12.29 -15.04
C THR A 52 24.46 12.64 -13.66
N THR A 53 23.45 13.50 -13.55
CA THR A 53 22.93 14.01 -12.27
C THR A 53 21.45 13.65 -12.08
N VAL A 54 21.05 13.37 -10.84
CA VAL A 54 19.66 13.20 -10.44
C VAL A 54 19.30 14.34 -9.50
N SER A 55 18.32 15.16 -9.87
CA SER A 55 17.86 16.25 -9.01
C SER A 55 16.50 16.79 -9.45
N PRO A 56 15.74 17.45 -8.55
CA PRO A 56 14.49 18.09 -8.93
C PRO A 56 14.66 19.18 -10.01
N GLN A 57 15.86 19.74 -10.12
CA GLN A 57 16.22 20.76 -11.11
C GLN A 57 16.60 20.16 -12.46
N ASN A 58 16.97 18.88 -12.53
CA ASN A 58 17.25 18.20 -13.78
C ASN A 58 15.95 17.57 -14.35
N PRO A 59 15.35 18.15 -15.41
CA PRO A 59 14.11 17.64 -16.00
C PRO A 59 14.21 16.21 -16.53
N TYR A 60 15.41 15.77 -16.94
CA TYR A 60 15.60 14.43 -17.47
C TYR A 60 15.55 13.34 -16.39
N SER A 61 15.76 13.73 -15.13
CA SER A 61 15.66 12.84 -13.96
C SER A 61 14.25 12.74 -13.36
N ARG A 62 13.27 13.38 -14.01
CA ARG A 62 11.88 13.54 -13.57
C ARG A 62 10.88 12.89 -14.51
N GLU A 63 9.61 12.88 -14.14
CA GLU A 63 8.55 12.43 -15.05
C GLU A 63 8.35 13.42 -16.22
N LYS A 64 8.18 12.90 -17.45
CA LYS A 64 8.14 13.71 -18.69
C LYS A 64 6.87 13.52 -19.54
N LEU A 65 6.17 12.39 -19.40
CA LEU A 65 4.93 12.04 -20.13
C LEU A 65 4.96 12.31 -21.65
N CYS A 66 6.13 12.16 -22.27
CA CYS A 66 6.38 12.35 -23.69
C CYS A 66 7.56 11.46 -24.11
N PRO A 67 7.82 11.25 -25.42
CA PRO A 67 8.85 10.33 -25.93
C PRO A 67 10.27 10.92 -25.78
N VAL A 68 10.67 11.20 -24.54
CA VAL A 68 11.97 11.73 -24.14
C VAL A 68 12.52 10.87 -23.00
N LEU A 69 13.75 10.36 -23.16
CA LEU A 69 14.43 9.52 -22.18
C LEU A 69 15.74 10.16 -21.71
N GLY A 70 16.00 10.07 -20.40
CA GLY A 70 17.33 10.29 -19.84
C GLY A 70 18.11 8.99 -19.87
N LEU A 71 19.34 9.02 -20.39
CA LEU A 71 20.25 7.87 -20.44
C LEU A 71 21.37 8.07 -19.41
N TYR A 72 21.42 7.19 -18.42
CA TYR A 72 22.48 7.12 -17.44
C TYR A 72 23.36 5.91 -17.75
N VAL A 73 24.67 6.07 -17.66
CA VAL A 73 25.64 4.99 -17.85
C VAL A 73 26.39 4.82 -16.54
N GLU A 74 26.44 3.60 -16.05
CA GLU A 74 27.10 3.21 -14.81
C GLU A 74 28.07 2.06 -15.10
N GLU A 75 29.10 1.93 -14.26
CA GLU A 75 30.17 0.93 -14.46
C GLU A 75 29.68 -0.50 -14.25
N ASP A 76 28.80 -0.69 -13.26
CA ASP A 76 28.25 -1.99 -12.90
C ASP A 76 26.81 -1.92 -12.41
N TRP A 77 26.24 -3.08 -12.08
CA TRP A 77 24.86 -3.18 -11.64
C TRP A 77 24.64 -2.62 -10.22
N HIS A 78 25.67 -2.55 -9.37
CA HIS A 78 25.55 -1.96 -8.03
C HIS A 78 25.41 -0.43 -8.14
N ALA A 79 26.26 0.22 -8.94
CA ALA A 79 26.15 1.65 -9.23
C ALA A 79 24.81 1.97 -9.93
N ALA A 80 24.35 1.10 -10.84
CA ALA A 80 23.01 1.21 -11.42
C ALA A 80 21.89 1.05 -10.37
N CYS A 81 22.07 0.16 -9.39
CA CYS A 81 21.15 -0.04 -8.27
C CYS A 81 20.95 1.27 -7.49
N GLU A 82 22.06 1.94 -7.15
CA GLU A 82 22.05 3.24 -6.45
C GLU A 82 21.46 4.34 -7.32
N ARG A 83 21.81 4.40 -8.61
CA ARG A 83 21.25 5.37 -9.56
C ARG A 83 19.73 5.24 -9.67
N VAL A 84 19.22 4.02 -9.78
CA VAL A 84 17.78 3.76 -9.84
C VAL A 84 17.09 4.18 -8.54
N LEU A 85 17.70 3.89 -7.39
CA LEU A 85 17.17 4.33 -6.10
C LEU A 85 17.10 5.86 -6.02
N ALA A 86 18.16 6.56 -6.44
CA ALA A 86 18.18 8.02 -6.50
C ALA A 86 17.07 8.57 -7.41
N LEU A 87 16.85 7.97 -8.59
CA LEU A 87 15.78 8.38 -9.51
C LEU A 87 14.39 8.19 -8.88
N LEU A 88 14.12 7.03 -8.29
CA LEU A 88 12.83 6.72 -7.67
C LEU A 88 12.54 7.62 -6.46
N THR A 89 13.57 7.90 -5.64
CA THR A 89 13.45 8.80 -4.49
C THR A 89 13.29 10.26 -4.92
N ASN A 90 13.86 10.66 -6.06
CA ASN A 90 13.64 11.98 -6.65
C ASN A 90 12.19 12.15 -7.14
N GLU A 91 11.67 11.18 -7.90
CA GLU A 91 10.27 11.16 -8.35
C GLU A 91 9.90 9.73 -8.81
N GLY A 92 8.79 9.18 -8.28
CA GLY A 92 8.26 7.87 -8.72
C GLY A 92 8.31 6.72 -7.71
N MET A 93 8.62 7.00 -6.43
CA MET A 93 8.58 6.02 -5.36
C MET A 93 7.23 5.29 -5.28
N GLY A 94 7.28 3.97 -5.11
CA GLY A 94 6.13 3.08 -5.06
C GLY A 94 5.53 2.70 -6.42
N HIS A 95 5.90 3.37 -7.52
CA HIS A 95 5.20 3.17 -8.78
C HIS A 95 5.68 1.94 -9.57
N THR A 96 6.64 2.11 -10.48
CA THR A 96 7.10 1.05 -11.40
C THR A 96 8.60 1.13 -11.64
N PHE A 97 9.27 -0.02 -11.66
CA PHE A 97 10.64 -0.18 -12.14
C PHE A 97 10.70 -1.32 -13.16
N VAL A 98 11.55 -1.19 -14.18
CA VAL A 98 11.75 -2.23 -15.18
C VAL A 98 13.23 -2.56 -15.29
N ILE A 99 13.53 -3.86 -15.30
CA ILE A 99 14.87 -4.37 -15.53
C ILE A 99 14.88 -5.29 -16.75
N HIS A 100 15.92 -5.16 -17.57
CA HIS A 100 16.20 -6.06 -18.68
C HIS A 100 17.49 -6.83 -18.39
N THR A 101 17.36 -8.10 -17.99
CA THR A 101 18.50 -8.96 -17.64
C THR A 101 18.10 -10.43 -17.72
N GLN A 102 19.08 -11.30 -17.98
CA GLN A 102 18.90 -12.76 -17.90
C GLN A 102 19.50 -13.36 -16.62
N ASN A 103 20.09 -12.53 -15.75
CA ASN A 103 20.67 -12.98 -14.49
C ASN A 103 19.61 -12.91 -13.36
N PRO A 104 19.14 -14.06 -12.83
CA PRO A 104 18.11 -14.09 -11.80
C PRO A 104 18.58 -13.52 -10.46
N GLU A 105 19.88 -13.58 -10.15
CA GLU A 105 20.40 -13.00 -8.91
C GLU A 105 20.29 -11.47 -8.92
N ILE A 106 20.59 -10.84 -10.06
CA ILE A 106 20.40 -9.39 -10.20
C ILE A 106 18.91 -9.03 -10.07
N VAL A 107 18.01 -9.82 -10.66
CA VAL A 107 16.57 -9.60 -10.48
C VAL A 107 16.18 -9.68 -9.01
N ARG A 108 16.69 -10.68 -8.29
CA ARG A 108 16.42 -10.88 -6.86
C ARG A 108 16.90 -9.68 -6.03
N GLU A 109 18.13 -9.23 -6.23
CA GLU A 109 18.68 -8.10 -5.46
C GLU A 109 17.88 -6.81 -5.70
N PHE A 110 17.54 -6.50 -6.95
CA PHE A 110 16.69 -5.33 -7.24
C PHE A 110 15.27 -5.48 -6.67
N ALA A 111 14.71 -6.69 -6.62
CA ALA A 111 13.38 -6.91 -6.06
C ALA A 111 13.31 -6.71 -4.54
N LEU A 112 14.42 -6.93 -3.84
CA LEU A 112 14.51 -6.72 -2.39
C LEU A 112 14.76 -5.25 -2.03
N GLU A 113 15.55 -4.55 -2.83
CA GLU A 113 16.04 -3.21 -2.50
C GLU A 113 15.19 -2.05 -3.06
N LYS A 114 14.44 -2.26 -4.15
CA LYS A 114 13.79 -1.12 -4.84
C LYS A 114 12.41 -0.80 -4.24
N PRO A 115 12.15 0.47 -3.88
CA PRO A 115 10.89 0.88 -3.26
C PRO A 115 9.79 1.06 -4.31
N VAL A 116 9.42 -0.01 -5.01
CA VAL A 116 8.35 -0.03 -6.03
C VAL A 116 7.39 -1.17 -5.78
N PHE A 117 6.13 -1.00 -6.22
CA PHE A 117 5.11 -2.05 -6.09
C PHE A 117 4.86 -2.82 -7.39
N ARG A 118 5.47 -2.38 -8.51
CA ARG A 118 5.56 -3.12 -9.77
C ARG A 118 7.01 -3.14 -10.24
N MET A 119 7.70 -4.24 -10.00
CA MET A 119 8.97 -4.52 -10.65
C MET A 119 8.72 -5.44 -11.84
N LEU A 120 9.12 -5.00 -13.03
CA LEU A 120 8.89 -5.70 -14.29
C LEU A 120 10.23 -6.21 -14.83
N VAL A 121 10.23 -7.43 -15.36
CA VAL A 121 11.43 -8.08 -15.89
C VAL A 121 11.21 -8.40 -17.36
N ASN A 122 12.10 -7.93 -18.22
CA ASN A 122 12.11 -8.24 -19.66
C ASN A 122 10.79 -7.99 -20.40
N THR A 123 10.06 -6.93 -20.04
CA THR A 123 8.74 -6.60 -20.63
C THR A 123 8.58 -5.08 -20.77
N PRO A 124 7.80 -4.57 -21.75
CA PRO A 124 7.60 -3.13 -21.91
C PRO A 124 6.95 -2.50 -20.67
N ALA A 125 7.50 -1.40 -20.16
CA ALA A 125 7.07 -0.81 -18.89
C ALA A 125 5.58 -0.44 -18.84
N ALA A 126 5.10 0.30 -19.84
CA ALA A 126 3.72 0.78 -19.87
C ALA A 126 2.71 -0.36 -19.92
N LEU A 127 2.93 -1.37 -20.79
CA LEU A 127 2.02 -2.50 -20.96
C LEU A 127 2.17 -3.55 -19.86
N GLY A 128 3.39 -3.76 -19.37
CA GLY A 128 3.66 -4.71 -18.30
C GLY A 128 3.13 -4.23 -16.95
N GLY A 129 3.21 -2.92 -16.67
CA GLY A 129 2.74 -2.34 -15.42
C GLY A 129 1.23 -2.39 -15.26
N ILE A 130 0.49 -2.24 -16.35
CA ILE A 130 -0.98 -2.34 -16.37
C ILE A 130 -1.49 -3.79 -16.44
N GLY A 131 -0.61 -4.80 -16.49
CA GLY A 131 -0.99 -6.21 -16.57
C GLY A 131 -1.38 -6.71 -17.97
N ALA A 132 -1.01 -5.99 -19.04
CA ALA A 132 -1.33 -6.42 -20.42
C ALA A 132 -0.33 -7.46 -20.97
N THR A 133 0.96 -7.30 -20.65
CA THR A 133 2.04 -8.21 -21.08
C THR A 133 2.62 -9.03 -19.92
N THR A 134 1.99 -9.00 -18.75
CA THR A 134 2.38 -9.72 -17.54
C THR A 134 1.16 -10.33 -16.88
N ASN A 135 1.37 -11.17 -15.85
CA ASN A 135 0.28 -11.74 -15.05
C ASN A 135 -0.07 -10.90 -13.80
N ILE A 136 0.28 -9.61 -13.80
CA ILE A 136 -0.17 -8.67 -12.78
C ILE A 136 -1.64 -8.34 -13.08
N THR A 137 -2.47 -8.12 -12.04
CA THR A 137 -3.89 -7.76 -12.21
C THR A 137 -4.05 -6.62 -13.23
N PRO A 138 -4.87 -6.80 -14.27
CA PRO A 138 -5.12 -5.74 -15.25
C PRO A 138 -5.77 -4.51 -14.61
N ALA A 139 -5.12 -3.34 -14.70
CA ALA A 139 -5.65 -2.10 -14.14
C ALA A 139 -5.05 -0.85 -14.81
N LEU A 140 -5.80 0.25 -14.77
CA LEU A 140 -5.32 1.60 -15.12
C LEU A 140 -5.18 2.52 -13.91
N THR A 141 -5.54 2.02 -12.72
CA THR A 141 -5.27 2.68 -11.44
C THR A 141 -4.23 1.84 -10.71
N LEU A 142 -3.00 2.34 -10.68
CA LEU A 142 -1.84 1.64 -10.16
C LEU A 142 -1.50 2.23 -8.79
N GLY A 143 -1.74 1.48 -7.72
CA GLY A 143 -1.54 1.95 -6.35
C GLY A 143 -0.07 2.11 -6.01
N CYS A 144 0.36 3.31 -5.58
CA CYS A 144 1.75 3.59 -5.20
C CYS A 144 2.08 3.22 -3.75
N GLY A 145 1.19 2.50 -3.04
CA GLY A 145 1.34 2.12 -1.64
C GLY A 145 1.55 3.31 -0.68
N ALA A 146 1.85 3.00 0.58
CA ALA A 146 2.04 4.04 1.61
C ALA A 146 3.22 4.97 1.28
N LEU A 147 4.26 4.45 0.62
CA LEU A 147 5.43 5.22 0.18
C LEU A 147 5.06 6.33 -0.81
N GLY A 148 4.08 6.08 -1.69
CA GLY A 148 3.53 7.07 -2.61
C GLY A 148 2.29 7.80 -2.08
N GLY A 149 2.00 7.71 -0.78
CA GLY A 149 0.83 8.36 -0.15
C GLY A 149 -0.52 7.67 -0.41
N GLY A 150 -0.51 6.45 -0.96
CA GLY A 150 -1.70 5.64 -1.23
C GLY A 150 -2.02 4.63 -0.12
N SER A 151 -3.26 4.13 -0.12
CA SER A 151 -3.72 3.09 0.83
C SER A 151 -3.48 1.65 0.34
N SER A 152 -3.15 1.46 -0.94
CA SER A 152 -2.85 0.16 -1.53
C SER A 152 -1.71 0.26 -2.54
N SER A 153 -0.92 -0.82 -2.63
CA SER A 153 0.11 -1.06 -3.64
C SER A 153 -0.42 -1.76 -4.90
N ASP A 154 -1.66 -2.27 -4.83
CA ASP A 154 -2.21 -3.14 -5.85
C ASP A 154 -2.46 -2.40 -7.16
N ASN A 155 -2.45 -3.18 -8.23
CA ASN A 155 -3.23 -2.83 -9.40
C ASN A 155 -4.71 -2.96 -9.02
N VAL A 156 -5.39 -1.82 -8.91
CA VAL A 156 -6.73 -1.75 -8.32
C VAL A 156 -7.70 -2.60 -9.15
N GLY A 157 -8.27 -3.60 -8.50
CA GLY A 157 -9.26 -4.51 -9.08
C GLY A 157 -10.54 -4.60 -8.24
N PRO A 158 -11.47 -5.50 -8.62
CA PRO A 158 -12.76 -5.62 -7.94
C PRO A 158 -12.66 -5.88 -6.43
N MET A 159 -11.66 -6.66 -6.00
CA MET A 159 -11.46 -6.99 -4.58
C MET A 159 -11.12 -5.77 -3.72
N ASN A 160 -10.54 -4.72 -4.30
CA ASN A 160 -10.26 -3.47 -3.59
C ASN A 160 -11.53 -2.63 -3.36
N LEU A 161 -12.64 -2.97 -4.01
CA LEU A 161 -13.91 -2.23 -3.97
C LEU A 161 -14.99 -2.94 -3.14
N LEU A 162 -14.66 -4.06 -2.48
CA LEU A 162 -15.58 -4.83 -1.68
C LEU A 162 -15.39 -4.56 -0.18
N ASN A 163 -16.49 -4.25 0.50
CA ASN A 163 -16.54 -4.30 1.95
C ASN A 163 -16.84 -5.75 2.38
N ILE A 164 -15.93 -6.39 3.12
CA ILE A 164 -16.12 -7.74 3.64
C ILE A 164 -16.67 -7.67 5.07
N ARG A 165 -17.94 -8.05 5.26
CA ARG A 165 -18.53 -8.24 6.59
C ARG A 165 -18.06 -9.57 7.17
N LYS A 166 -17.47 -9.53 8.37
CA LYS A 166 -17.09 -10.73 9.13
C LYS A 166 -18.05 -10.90 10.31
N VAL A 167 -18.65 -12.08 10.45
CA VAL A 167 -19.47 -12.47 11.60
C VAL A 167 -18.66 -13.45 12.44
N GLY A 168 -18.32 -13.04 13.67
CA GLY A 168 -17.55 -13.86 14.60
C GLY A 168 -18.43 -14.37 15.73
N TYR A 169 -18.50 -15.70 15.89
CA TYR A 169 -19.09 -16.32 17.08
C TYR A 169 -18.07 -16.36 18.21
N GLY A 170 -18.52 -16.16 19.44
CA GLY A 170 -17.68 -16.27 20.62
C GLY A 170 -17.22 -17.72 20.80
N VAL A 171 -15.92 -17.97 20.64
CA VAL A 171 -15.31 -19.30 20.80
C VAL A 171 -14.46 -19.43 22.07
N ARG A 172 -14.26 -18.32 22.79
CA ARG A 172 -13.48 -18.24 24.02
C ARG A 172 -14.09 -17.23 24.98
N THR A 173 -13.91 -17.47 26.28
CA THR A 173 -14.28 -16.51 27.33
C THR A 173 -13.11 -15.57 27.66
N ILE A 174 -13.39 -14.44 28.32
CA ILE A 174 -12.33 -13.52 28.78
C ILE A 174 -11.44 -14.20 29.83
N ASP A 175 -12.00 -15.07 30.68
CA ASP A 175 -11.26 -15.73 31.74
C ASP A 175 -10.26 -16.78 31.20
N GLU A 176 -10.60 -17.47 30.11
CA GLU A 176 -9.67 -18.33 29.36
C GLU A 176 -8.47 -17.57 28.77
N LEU A 177 -8.62 -16.27 28.47
CA LEU A 177 -7.52 -15.43 27.99
C LEU A 177 -6.64 -14.90 29.12
N ARG A 178 -7.19 -14.81 30.34
CA ARG A 178 -6.45 -14.33 31.53
C ARG A 178 -5.55 -15.41 32.13
N GLN A 179 -5.88 -16.68 31.94
CA GLN A 179 -5.04 -17.79 32.37
C GLN A 179 -4.13 -18.21 31.23
N PRO A 180 -2.80 -18.00 31.30
CA PRO A 180 -1.92 -18.77 30.44
C PRO A 180 -2.15 -20.23 30.82
N ALA A 181 -2.58 -21.06 29.87
CA ALA A 181 -2.66 -22.49 30.08
C ALA A 181 -1.27 -22.95 30.50
N ALA A 182 -1.05 -23.15 31.80
CA ALA A 182 0.11 -23.88 32.25
C ALA A 182 -0.04 -25.27 31.60
N PRO A 183 0.94 -25.75 30.81
CA PRO A 183 0.89 -27.12 30.36
C PRO A 183 0.92 -27.97 31.62
N SER A 184 -0.18 -28.66 31.92
CA SER A 184 -0.20 -29.73 32.90
C SER A 184 0.61 -30.88 32.31
N PHE A 185 1.94 -30.78 32.41
CA PHE A 185 2.75 -31.98 32.39
C PHE A 185 2.43 -32.72 33.68
N ASP A 186 1.81 -33.89 33.57
CA ASP A 186 1.74 -34.84 34.67
C ASP A 186 3.17 -35.17 35.10
N ALA A 187 3.68 -34.43 36.08
CA ALA A 187 4.98 -34.63 36.64
C ALA A 187 4.92 -35.85 37.58
N VAL A 188 5.55 -36.94 37.16
CA VAL A 188 5.97 -38.02 38.06
C VAL A 188 6.86 -37.40 39.15
N PRO A 189 6.62 -37.64 40.45
CA PRO A 189 7.33 -36.95 41.50
C PRO A 189 8.78 -37.44 41.57
N VAL A 190 9.73 -36.52 41.41
CA VAL A 190 11.14 -36.75 41.71
C VAL A 190 11.56 -35.79 42.81
N ASP A 191 12.27 -36.38 43.78
CA ASP A 191 12.60 -35.88 45.10
C ASP A 191 13.41 -34.56 45.11
N SER A 192 13.30 -33.86 46.22
CA SER A 192 13.64 -32.45 46.44
C SER A 192 15.15 -32.20 46.55
N ALA A 193 15.64 -31.13 45.92
CA ALA A 193 16.87 -30.46 46.35
C ALA A 193 16.81 -28.95 46.09
N VAL A 194 17.16 -28.19 47.12
CA VAL A 194 17.01 -26.74 47.30
C VAL A 194 18.20 -25.97 46.73
N SER A 195 17.98 -24.84 46.03
CA SER A 195 18.74 -23.58 46.21
C SER A 195 18.19 -22.41 45.39
N PRO A 196 18.44 -21.15 45.81
CA PRO A 196 17.57 -20.00 45.57
C PRO A 196 18.08 -19.10 44.44
N ALA A 197 17.17 -18.42 43.71
CA ALA A 197 17.44 -17.07 43.17
C ALA A 197 16.22 -16.47 42.44
N THR A 198 15.95 -15.21 42.81
CA THR A 198 15.30 -14.13 42.04
C THR A 198 13.82 -14.29 41.69
N LYS A 199 12.95 -13.71 42.53
CA LYS A 199 11.59 -13.35 42.13
C LYS A 199 11.66 -12.31 41.02
N SER A 200 11.16 -12.63 39.84
CA SER A 200 10.79 -11.63 38.84
C SER A 200 9.57 -10.88 39.35
N VAL A 201 9.79 -9.69 39.88
CA VAL A 201 8.70 -8.79 40.29
C VAL A 201 8.13 -8.15 39.04
N SER A 202 6.80 -8.18 38.93
CA SER A 202 6.05 -7.57 37.82
C SER A 202 6.27 -6.05 37.79
N ILE A 203 6.34 -5.44 36.60
CA ILE A 203 6.44 -3.98 36.45
C ILE A 203 5.26 -3.23 37.12
N PHE A 204 4.13 -3.93 37.30
CA PHE A 204 2.94 -3.39 38.00
C PHE A 204 3.06 -3.40 39.53
N GLU A 205 4.10 -4.03 40.08
CA GLU A 205 4.41 -4.06 41.51
C GLU A 205 5.59 -3.12 41.86
N ASP A 206 6.09 -2.34 40.88
CA ASP A 206 7.21 -1.42 41.06
C ASP A 206 6.72 -0.08 41.65
N THR A 207 6.98 0.09 42.95
CA THR A 207 6.52 1.23 43.77
C THR A 207 7.13 2.58 43.38
N ARG A 208 8.01 2.62 42.37
CA ARG A 208 8.54 3.86 41.77
C ARG A 208 7.58 4.52 40.78
N PHE A 209 6.63 3.77 40.22
CA PHE A 209 5.70 4.26 39.19
C PHE A 209 4.29 4.56 39.70
N THR A 210 3.95 4.10 40.90
CA THR A 210 2.68 4.41 41.56
C THR A 210 2.92 5.37 42.73
N GLY A 211 3.31 6.60 42.41
CA GLY A 211 3.56 7.64 43.41
C GLY A 211 2.29 8.13 44.08
N VAL A 212 1.82 7.45 45.13
CA VAL A 212 1.00 8.02 46.22
C VAL A 212 1.27 7.24 47.52
N MET A 213 1.80 7.93 48.53
CA MET A 213 2.00 7.44 49.91
C MET A 213 0.66 7.15 50.61
N PRO A 214 0.58 6.17 51.55
CA PRO A 214 -0.68 5.78 52.16
C PRO A 214 -1.03 6.61 53.41
N ALA A 215 -2.31 6.88 53.62
CA ALA A 215 -2.87 7.18 54.94
C ALA A 215 -4.33 6.66 55.07
N PRO A 216 -4.79 6.30 56.28
CA PRO A 216 -5.70 5.18 56.47
C PRO A 216 -7.15 5.54 56.85
N ALA A 217 -8.01 4.52 56.68
CA ALA A 217 -9.23 4.17 57.42
C ALA A 217 -10.47 5.10 57.44
N ALA A 218 -11.60 4.48 57.05
CA ALA A 218 -12.86 4.37 57.80
C ALA A 218 -14.15 4.86 57.09
N ALA A 219 -15.22 4.13 57.41
CA ALA A 219 -16.64 4.46 57.39
C ALA A 219 -17.52 4.03 56.18
N THR A 220 -18.34 3.04 56.51
CA THR A 220 -19.67 2.62 56.04
C THR A 220 -20.60 3.75 55.55
N LEU A 221 -21.52 3.43 54.61
CA LEU A 221 -22.96 3.85 54.51
C LEU A 221 -23.51 3.51 53.09
N THR A 222 -24.33 2.47 52.92
CA THR A 222 -25.82 2.46 52.69
C THR A 222 -26.38 3.21 51.46
N SER A 223 -26.96 2.41 50.54
CA SER A 223 -28.19 2.59 49.72
C SER A 223 -28.51 3.91 48.99
N SER A 224 -28.82 3.83 47.69
CA SER A 224 -30.13 4.28 47.14
C SER A 224 -30.30 3.93 45.65
N GLN A 225 -31.57 3.69 45.27
CA GLN A 225 -32.08 3.34 43.95
C GLN A 225 -32.18 4.54 43.00
N ALA A 226 -32.27 4.25 41.68
CA ALA A 226 -33.22 4.77 40.66
C ALA A 226 -32.54 5.01 39.27
N PRO A 227 -33.28 5.27 38.18
CA PRO A 227 -34.09 4.31 37.43
C PRO A 227 -33.78 4.28 35.91
N SER A 228 -34.41 3.33 35.25
CA SER A 228 -34.57 3.14 33.81
C SER A 228 -35.18 4.33 33.06
N GLN A 229 -34.65 4.65 31.86
CA GLN A 229 -35.37 4.78 30.58
C GLN A 229 -34.49 5.51 29.54
N THR A 230 -34.06 4.79 28.50
CA THR A 230 -33.78 5.39 27.19
C THR A 230 -34.38 4.48 26.12
N GLN A 231 -35.43 4.99 25.50
CA GLN A 231 -36.19 4.37 24.43
C GLN A 231 -35.37 4.45 23.13
N GLY A 232 -34.86 3.31 22.68
CA GLY A 232 -34.19 3.16 21.39
C GLY A 232 -35.21 2.94 20.26
N ASP A 233 -34.94 3.53 19.10
CA ASP A 233 -35.82 3.62 17.94
C ASP A 233 -35.74 2.33 17.08
N ASP A 234 -36.58 1.35 17.38
CA ASP A 234 -36.59 0.00 16.78
C ASP A 234 -37.42 -0.10 15.49
N ARG A 235 -37.02 0.64 14.44
CA ARG A 235 -37.75 0.65 13.15
C ARG A 235 -37.40 -0.47 12.16
N PHE A 236 -36.59 -1.45 12.57
CA PHE A 236 -36.15 -2.55 11.69
C PHE A 236 -36.36 -3.97 12.24
N THR A 237 -37.05 -4.15 13.37
CA THR A 237 -37.12 -5.46 14.06
C THR A 237 -38.38 -6.29 13.79
N THR A 238 -39.24 -5.91 12.84
CA THR A 238 -40.44 -6.70 12.52
C THR A 238 -40.32 -7.54 11.25
N ALA A 239 -40.38 -8.87 11.48
CA ALA A 239 -40.58 -10.00 10.56
C ALA A 239 -39.35 -10.40 9.72
N ILE A 240 -38.90 -11.66 9.68
CA ILE A 240 -39.68 -12.91 9.57
C ILE A 240 -38.99 -14.04 10.35
N SER A 241 -39.75 -14.71 11.24
CA SER A 241 -39.47 -16.10 11.63
C SER A 241 -40.29 -17.03 10.74
N SER A 242 -39.66 -17.96 10.04
CA SER A 242 -40.15 -19.35 9.89
C SER A 242 -39.21 -20.16 9.00
N ALA A 243 -38.86 -21.33 9.55
CA ALA A 243 -38.63 -22.63 8.93
C ALA A 243 -37.89 -22.76 7.58
N ASN A 244 -36.81 -23.55 7.62
CA ASN A 244 -36.25 -24.40 6.56
C ASN A 244 -36.97 -24.34 5.21
N ASP A 245 -36.40 -23.63 4.24
CA ASP A 245 -36.60 -23.93 2.83
C ASP A 245 -35.31 -23.64 2.07
N ALA A 246 -34.83 -24.63 1.32
CA ALA A 246 -33.64 -24.53 0.50
C ALA A 246 -33.87 -23.47 -0.59
N ILE A 247 -33.01 -22.46 -0.62
CA ILE A 247 -33.05 -21.35 -1.57
C ILE A 247 -32.98 -21.92 -3.00
N ASN A 248 -34.04 -21.72 -3.78
CA ASN A 248 -34.08 -22.08 -5.19
C ASN A 248 -34.02 -20.83 -6.09
N GLU A 249 -33.64 -21.01 -7.35
CA GLU A 249 -33.42 -19.92 -8.32
C GLU A 249 -34.67 -19.06 -8.53
N ALA A 250 -35.86 -19.67 -8.48
CA ALA A 250 -37.13 -18.98 -8.59
C ALA A 250 -37.39 -18.03 -7.40
N GLN A 251 -37.03 -18.42 -6.18
CA GLN A 251 -37.13 -17.56 -5.00
C GLN A 251 -36.15 -16.38 -5.05
N VAL A 252 -34.93 -16.60 -5.57
CA VAL A 252 -33.94 -15.53 -5.74
C VAL A 252 -34.44 -14.49 -6.75
N GLU A 253 -34.99 -14.93 -7.88
CA GLU A 253 -35.53 -14.01 -8.90
C GLU A 253 -36.73 -13.21 -8.36
N GLN A 254 -37.57 -13.83 -7.53
CA GLN A 254 -38.72 -13.18 -6.91
C GLN A 254 -38.29 -12.11 -5.89
N ILE A 255 -37.26 -12.40 -5.10
CA ILE A 255 -36.68 -11.43 -4.15
C ILE A 255 -36.03 -10.26 -4.90
N ILE A 256 -35.29 -10.51 -5.99
CA ILE A 256 -34.67 -9.46 -6.81
C ILE A 256 -35.75 -8.53 -7.37
N LYS A 257 -36.83 -9.07 -7.95
CA LYS A 257 -37.95 -8.25 -8.47
C LYS A 257 -38.63 -7.44 -7.37
N GLN A 258 -38.79 -8.02 -6.19
CA GLN A 258 -39.44 -7.35 -5.05
C GLN A 258 -38.58 -6.22 -4.47
N VAL A 259 -37.25 -6.39 -4.46
CA VAL A 259 -36.30 -5.35 -4.03
C VAL A 259 -36.19 -4.24 -5.07
N MET A 260 -36.11 -4.59 -6.36
CA MET A 260 -36.05 -3.59 -7.44
C MET A 260 -37.35 -2.78 -7.56
N GLY A 261 -38.51 -3.39 -7.34
CA GLY A 261 -39.79 -2.66 -7.32
C GLY A 261 -39.94 -1.67 -6.16
N ARG A 262 -39.18 -1.83 -5.07
CA ARG A 262 -39.14 -0.90 -3.93
C ARG A 262 -38.13 0.24 -4.10
N LEU A 263 -37.27 0.14 -5.11
CA LEU A 263 -36.19 1.10 -5.40
C LEU A 263 -36.50 1.99 -6.62
N ALA A 264 -37.64 1.81 -7.28
CA ALA A 264 -38.13 2.74 -8.28
C ALA A 264 -38.83 3.94 -7.59
N PRO A 265 -38.54 5.19 -8.00
CA PRO A 265 -39.07 6.40 -7.36
C PRO A 265 -40.59 6.58 -7.54
#